data_AF-A0A5C6MCC2-F1
#
_entry.id   AF-A0A5C6MCC2-F1
#
_cell.length_a   1.000
_cell.length_b   1.000
_cell.length_c   1.000
_cell.angle_alpha   90.00
_cell.angle_beta   90.00
_cell.angle_gamma   90.00
#
_symmetry.space_group_name_H-M   'P 1'
#
loop_
_entity.id
_entity.type
_entity.pdbx_description
1 polymer ?
#
loop_
_entity_poly.entity_id
_entity_poly.type
_entity_poly.pdbx_seq_one_letter_code
_entity_poly.pdbx_strand_id
1 'polypeptide(L)'
;MAGAISLAVNGKVVTRGTDASPRKGYICIESEGGTVQYRNLRIQELPETPVAAEHVAVASRGFRSIYTGLNLRGWLPTAAGAQHWQTHDWTLNYDGRATVAADTVLLSQEAIVERTFLVDVRPGDGCQSVTVAGQQLSPEQLGGRDWARIQLQVKSGRVSIEVNGKTVLADAAATQTAFSLSAAGPAQFANIYVRANSAP
;
A
#
# COMPACT_ATOMS: atom_id res chain seq x y z
N MET A 1 -21.61 -19.94 12.85
CA MET A 1 -21.30 -20.91 11.78
C MET A 1 -19.79 -21.01 11.59
N ALA A 2 -19.27 -22.21 11.27
CA ALA A 2 -17.85 -22.58 11.29
C ALA A 2 -17.01 -22.08 10.09
N GLY A 3 -17.36 -20.95 9.44
CA GLY A 3 -16.58 -20.43 8.30
C GLY A 3 -16.39 -21.46 7.16
N ALA A 4 -17.45 -22.18 6.81
CA ALA A 4 -17.38 -23.24 5.80
C ALA A 4 -17.38 -22.67 4.38
N ILE A 5 -16.40 -23.09 3.58
CA ILE A 5 -16.26 -22.71 2.17
C ILE A 5 -16.22 -23.98 1.33
N SER A 6 -16.94 -24.01 0.21
CA SER A 6 -16.90 -25.11 -0.76
C SER A 6 -16.75 -24.54 -2.16
N LEU A 7 -15.75 -25.04 -2.89
CA LEU A 7 -15.51 -24.70 -4.29
C LEU A 7 -15.97 -25.86 -5.17
N ALA A 8 -16.78 -25.55 -6.17
CA ALA A 8 -17.15 -26.47 -7.23
C ALA A 8 -16.74 -25.92 -8.60
N VAL A 9 -16.14 -26.77 -9.43
CA VAL A 9 -15.76 -26.45 -10.80
C VAL A 9 -16.51 -27.40 -11.72
N ASN A 10 -17.23 -26.86 -12.70
CA ASN A 10 -18.07 -27.63 -13.62
C ASN A 10 -19.03 -28.60 -12.91
N GLY A 11 -19.66 -28.14 -11.82
CA GLY A 11 -20.62 -28.93 -11.03
C GLY A 11 -20.00 -29.95 -10.07
N LYS A 12 -18.67 -30.13 -10.08
CA LYS A 12 -17.97 -31.06 -9.18
C LYS A 12 -17.30 -30.30 -8.04
N VAL A 13 -17.55 -30.72 -6.80
CA VAL A 13 -16.83 -30.17 -5.63
C VAL A 13 -15.37 -30.57 -5.71
N VAL A 14 -14.46 -29.60 -5.66
CA VAL A 14 -13.01 -29.79 -5.76
C VAL A 14 -12.31 -29.53 -4.43
N THR A 15 -12.76 -28.52 -3.68
CA THR A 15 -12.10 -28.10 -2.43
C THR A 15 -13.14 -27.70 -1.40
N ARG A 16 -12.88 -28.01 -0.12
CA ARG A 16 -13.64 -27.55 1.02
C ARG A 16 -12.69 -26.99 2.07
N GLY A 17 -13.12 -25.95 2.76
CA GLY A 17 -12.43 -25.38 3.92
C GLY A 17 -13.42 -25.19 5.07
N THR A 18 -12.89 -25.26 6.29
CA THR A 18 -13.59 -24.90 7.52
C THR A 18 -12.77 -23.86 8.27
N ASP A 19 -13.41 -23.22 9.24
CA ASP A 19 -12.79 -22.24 10.15
C ASP A 19 -12.15 -21.05 9.43
N ALA A 20 -12.68 -20.67 8.27
CA ALA A 20 -12.26 -19.46 7.58
C ALA A 20 -12.39 -18.25 8.51
N SER A 21 -11.36 -17.40 8.52
CA SER A 21 -11.34 -16.14 9.24
C SER A 21 -10.65 -15.10 8.35
N PRO A 22 -11.33 -13.99 7.99
CA PRO A 22 -12.70 -13.62 8.37
C PRO A 22 -13.80 -14.50 7.73
N ARG A 23 -15.00 -14.48 8.31
CA ARG A 23 -16.22 -15.18 7.86
C ARG A 23 -17.22 -14.29 7.11
N LYS A 24 -17.08 -12.96 7.23
CA LYS A 24 -17.85 -11.96 6.48
C LYS A 24 -16.87 -10.94 5.91
N GLY A 25 -16.93 -10.66 4.62
CA GLY A 25 -15.96 -9.77 3.98
C GLY A 25 -16.18 -9.60 2.48
N TYR A 26 -15.14 -9.15 1.79
CA TYR A 26 -15.16 -8.84 0.36
C TYR A 26 -14.75 -10.06 -0.48
N ILE A 27 -15.27 -10.17 -1.70
CA ILE A 27 -14.79 -11.11 -2.70
C ILE A 27 -13.71 -10.42 -3.53
N CYS A 28 -12.53 -11.05 -3.62
CA CYS A 28 -11.45 -10.61 -4.49
C CYS A 28 -11.43 -11.46 -5.76
N ILE A 29 -11.09 -10.84 -6.88
CA ILE A 29 -10.78 -11.53 -8.13
C ILE A 29 -9.27 -11.45 -8.32
N GLU A 30 -8.61 -12.60 -8.29
CA GLU A 30 -7.16 -12.71 -8.38
C GLU A 30 -6.75 -13.16 -9.78
N SER A 31 -5.70 -12.56 -10.36
CA SER A 31 -5.16 -13.01 -11.66
C SER A 31 -3.80 -13.73 -11.55
N GLU A 32 -3.20 -13.78 -10.35
CA GLU A 32 -1.88 -14.40 -10.05
C GLU A 32 -0.79 -14.02 -11.07
N GLY A 33 -0.79 -12.76 -11.51
CA GLY A 33 0.18 -12.23 -12.50
C GLY A 33 -0.09 -12.60 -13.96
N GLY A 34 -1.09 -13.45 -14.24
CA GLY A 34 -1.51 -13.82 -15.60
C GLY A 34 -2.76 -13.08 -16.08
N THR A 35 -3.02 -13.08 -17.39
CA THR A 35 -4.30 -12.57 -17.91
C THR A 35 -5.40 -13.59 -17.63
N VAL A 36 -6.43 -13.19 -16.87
CA VAL A 36 -7.62 -14.02 -16.60
C VAL A 36 -8.88 -13.25 -16.97
N GLN A 37 -9.83 -13.93 -17.62
CA GLN A 37 -11.12 -13.35 -18.02
C GLN A 37 -12.26 -13.96 -17.21
N TYR A 38 -13.04 -13.10 -16.56
CA TYR A 38 -14.21 -13.48 -15.78
C TYR A 38 -15.47 -12.97 -16.48
N ARG A 39 -16.52 -13.79 -16.54
CA ARG A 39 -17.82 -13.40 -17.07
C ARG A 39 -18.95 -14.08 -16.32
N ASN A 40 -20.15 -13.50 -16.36
CA ASN A 40 -21.35 -14.05 -15.73
C ASN A 40 -21.24 -14.28 -14.22
N LEU A 41 -20.54 -13.40 -13.51
CA LEU A 41 -20.49 -13.40 -12.05
C LEU A 41 -21.89 -13.08 -11.51
N ARG A 42 -22.38 -13.94 -10.62
CA ARG A 42 -23.71 -13.81 -9.98
C ARG A 42 -23.56 -14.15 -8.50
N ILE A 43 -24.33 -13.45 -7.67
CA ILE A 43 -24.34 -13.66 -6.22
C ILE A 43 -25.77 -14.03 -5.82
N GLN A 44 -25.90 -15.11 -5.06
CA GLN A 44 -27.13 -15.48 -4.36
C GLN A 44 -26.87 -15.24 -2.87
N GLU A 45 -27.51 -14.22 -2.32
CA GLU A 45 -27.48 -14.01 -0.88
C GLU A 45 -28.33 -15.06 -0.17
N LEU A 46 -27.79 -15.61 0.91
CA LEU A 46 -28.49 -16.53 1.81
C LEU A 46 -28.99 -15.75 3.03
N PRO A 47 -29.98 -16.27 3.78
CA PRO A 47 -30.43 -15.62 5.02
C PRO A 47 -29.25 -15.30 5.94
N GLU A 48 -29.26 -14.08 6.51
CA GLU A 48 -28.17 -13.65 7.38
C GLU A 48 -28.07 -14.57 8.61
N THR A 49 -26.83 -14.88 8.97
CA THR A 49 -26.51 -15.53 10.25
C THR A 49 -25.61 -14.60 11.04
N PRO A 50 -25.80 -14.49 12.36
CA PRO A 50 -24.92 -13.67 13.20
C PRO A 50 -23.45 -14.12 13.07
N VAL A 51 -22.56 -13.17 12.83
CA VAL A 51 -21.10 -13.35 12.76
C VAL A 51 -20.47 -12.48 13.85
N ALA A 52 -19.64 -13.07 14.71
CA ALA A 52 -18.91 -12.34 15.74
C ALA A 52 -17.99 -11.29 15.10
N ALA A 53 -17.83 -10.14 15.76
CA ALA A 53 -17.08 -9.00 15.21
C ALA A 53 -15.63 -9.36 14.82
N GLU A 54 -14.97 -10.24 15.58
CA GLU A 54 -13.62 -10.75 15.27
C GLU A 54 -13.52 -11.53 13.94
N HIS A 55 -14.65 -12.02 13.43
CA HIS A 55 -14.75 -12.73 12.15
C HIS A 55 -15.29 -11.86 11.03
N VAL A 56 -15.50 -10.57 11.27
CA VAL A 56 -15.85 -9.62 10.21
C VAL A 56 -14.56 -8.99 9.69
N ALA A 57 -14.37 -9.04 8.38
CA ALA A 57 -13.25 -8.39 7.72
C ALA A 57 -13.27 -6.89 8.03
N VAL A 58 -12.08 -6.30 8.13
CA VAL A 58 -11.95 -4.84 8.26
C VAL A 58 -12.67 -4.17 7.08
N ALA A 59 -13.59 -3.27 7.40
CA ALA A 59 -14.33 -2.54 6.38
C ALA A 59 -13.39 -1.76 5.45
N SER A 60 -13.76 -1.65 4.18
CA SER A 60 -13.05 -0.84 3.20
C SER A 60 -12.92 0.59 3.73
N ARG A 61 -11.68 1.06 3.86
CA ARG A 61 -11.35 2.39 4.38
C ARG A 61 -11.25 3.45 3.27
N GLY A 62 -11.62 3.09 2.03
CA GLY A 62 -11.58 3.98 0.86
C GLY A 62 -10.19 4.18 0.25
N PHE A 63 -9.22 3.35 0.62
CA PHE A 63 -7.88 3.38 0.04
C PHE A 63 -7.85 2.74 -1.35
N ARG A 64 -7.13 3.36 -2.28
CA ARG A 64 -6.79 2.79 -3.60
C ARG A 64 -5.29 2.74 -3.78
N SER A 65 -4.79 1.74 -4.49
CA SER A 65 -3.35 1.65 -4.78
C SER A 65 -2.96 2.70 -5.81
N ILE A 66 -1.78 3.29 -5.63
CA ILE A 66 -1.10 4.13 -6.64
C ILE A 66 0.13 3.43 -7.24
N TYR A 67 0.41 2.21 -6.77
CA TYR A 67 1.40 1.30 -7.34
C TYR A 67 0.71 0.06 -7.90
N THR A 68 0.90 -0.21 -9.19
CA THR A 68 0.18 -1.28 -9.90
C THR A 68 0.91 -2.62 -9.89
N GLY A 69 2.18 -2.65 -9.45
CA GLY A 69 3.04 -3.82 -9.56
C GLY A 69 3.64 -4.06 -10.95
N LEU A 70 3.12 -3.40 -11.98
CA LEU A 70 3.44 -3.71 -13.38
C LEU A 70 4.44 -2.76 -14.02
N ASN A 71 4.44 -1.49 -13.62
CA ASN A 71 5.29 -0.43 -14.16
C ASN A 71 5.14 0.86 -13.34
N LEU A 72 5.92 1.88 -13.70
CA LEU A 72 5.90 3.21 -13.08
C LEU A 72 4.82 4.15 -13.66
N ARG A 73 3.74 3.64 -14.26
CA ARG A 73 2.61 4.50 -14.70
C ARG A 73 2.02 5.23 -13.48
N GLY A 74 1.81 6.54 -13.63
CA GLY A 74 1.38 7.42 -12.54
C GLY A 74 2.54 7.97 -11.70
N TRP A 75 3.78 7.60 -12.04
CA TRP A 75 5.01 8.13 -11.46
C TRP A 75 5.83 8.87 -12.53
N LEU A 76 6.67 9.80 -12.08
CA LEU A 76 7.41 10.77 -12.88
C LEU A 76 8.90 10.75 -12.49
N PRO A 77 9.62 9.63 -12.65
CA PRO A 77 11.07 9.62 -12.48
C PRO A 77 11.75 10.42 -13.60
N THR A 78 12.96 10.90 -13.34
CA THR A 78 13.87 11.33 -14.41
C THR A 78 14.28 10.12 -15.27
N ALA A 79 14.84 10.36 -16.46
CA ALA A 79 15.33 9.28 -17.32
C ALA A 79 16.42 8.42 -16.63
N ALA A 80 17.31 9.06 -15.88
CA ALA A 80 18.35 8.38 -15.10
C ALA A 80 17.77 7.71 -13.84
N GLY A 81 16.90 8.41 -13.09
CA GLY A 81 16.23 7.86 -11.91
C GLY A 81 15.41 6.61 -12.20
N ALA A 82 14.79 6.51 -13.39
CA ALA A 82 14.05 5.33 -13.81
C ALA A 82 14.91 4.05 -13.87
N GLN A 83 16.24 4.15 -13.97
CA GLN A 83 17.14 3.00 -13.94
C GLN A 83 17.33 2.43 -12.51
N HIS A 84 17.04 3.23 -11.49
CA HIS A 84 17.23 2.89 -10.08
C HIS A 84 15.96 2.40 -9.39
N TRP A 85 14.78 2.67 -9.99
CA TRP A 85 13.47 2.26 -9.49
C TRP A 85 12.94 1.07 -10.27
N GLN A 86 12.75 -0.06 -9.60
CA GLN A 86 12.37 -1.33 -10.22
C GLN A 86 11.05 -1.82 -9.64
N THR A 87 10.07 -2.02 -10.50
CA THR A 87 8.84 -2.72 -10.13
C THR A 87 9.14 -4.21 -9.96
N HIS A 88 8.73 -4.78 -8.84
CA HIS A 88 8.93 -6.19 -8.53
C HIS A 88 7.67 -6.75 -7.86
N ASP A 89 6.68 -7.06 -8.69
CA ASP A 89 5.36 -7.51 -8.27
C ASP A 89 4.78 -6.54 -7.22
N TRP A 90 4.40 -7.00 -6.03
CA TRP A 90 3.82 -6.18 -4.97
C TRP A 90 4.82 -5.20 -4.31
N THR A 91 6.11 -5.28 -4.62
CA THR A 91 7.17 -4.36 -4.13
C THR A 91 7.68 -3.43 -5.22
N LEU A 92 8.08 -2.23 -4.82
CA LEU A 92 8.81 -1.26 -5.61
C LEU A 92 10.17 -1.05 -4.97
N ASN A 93 11.25 -1.36 -5.69
CA ASN A 93 12.60 -1.37 -5.16
C ASN A 93 13.38 -0.15 -5.65
N TYR A 94 14.13 0.47 -4.76
CA TYR A 94 15.16 1.45 -5.07
C TYR A 94 16.53 0.87 -4.76
N ASP A 95 17.46 0.92 -5.72
CA ASP A 95 18.76 0.26 -5.60
C ASP A 95 19.78 1.03 -4.73
N GLY A 96 19.50 2.29 -4.39
CA GLY A 96 20.39 3.13 -3.59
C GLY A 96 21.59 3.70 -4.33
N ARG A 97 21.66 3.58 -5.66
CA ARG A 97 22.88 3.87 -6.45
C ARG A 97 22.85 5.20 -7.21
N ALA A 98 21.73 5.92 -7.20
CA ALA A 98 21.67 7.22 -7.87
C ALA A 98 22.61 8.22 -7.17
N THR A 99 23.44 8.93 -7.96
CA THR A 99 24.42 9.88 -7.44
C THR A 99 23.94 11.33 -7.49
N VAL A 100 22.83 11.60 -8.19
CA VAL A 100 22.22 12.92 -8.32
C VAL A 100 20.93 12.95 -7.53
N ALA A 101 20.71 14.00 -6.73
CA ALA A 101 19.56 14.10 -5.83
C ALA A 101 18.21 13.92 -6.56
N ALA A 102 18.07 14.50 -7.76
CA ALA A 102 16.86 14.38 -8.57
C ALA A 102 16.54 12.93 -8.99
N ASP A 103 17.57 12.09 -9.18
CA ASP A 103 17.42 10.70 -9.63
C ASP A 103 17.05 9.76 -8.48
N THR A 104 17.20 10.21 -7.23
CA THR A 104 16.74 9.47 -6.03
C THR A 104 15.23 9.57 -5.84
N VAL A 105 14.56 10.55 -6.47
CA VAL A 105 13.16 10.89 -6.21
C VAL A 105 12.25 10.22 -7.22
N LEU A 106 11.26 9.50 -6.71
CA LEU A 106 10.12 9.02 -7.47
C LEU A 106 8.88 9.85 -7.12
N LEU A 107 8.55 10.80 -8.00
CA LEU A 107 7.39 11.68 -7.85
C LEU A 107 6.13 10.99 -8.40
N SER A 108 5.01 11.07 -7.70
CA SER A 108 3.71 10.61 -8.18
C SER A 108 2.93 11.75 -8.85
N GLN A 109 2.02 11.42 -9.76
CA GLN A 109 0.99 12.33 -10.25
C GLN A 109 -0.08 12.65 -9.18
N GLU A 110 -0.09 11.93 -8.06
CA GLU A 110 -1.02 12.18 -6.96
C GLU A 110 -0.65 13.44 -6.18
N ALA A 111 -1.58 14.39 -6.11
CA ALA A 111 -1.49 15.51 -5.18
C ALA A 111 -1.54 15.03 -3.73
N ILE A 112 -0.91 15.74 -2.79
CA ILE A 112 -0.96 15.36 -1.36
C ILE A 112 -2.06 16.03 -0.56
N VAL A 113 -2.62 17.13 -1.07
CA VAL A 113 -3.57 17.98 -0.33
C VAL A 113 -4.81 17.19 0.07
N GLU A 114 -5.24 17.34 1.33
CA GLU A 114 -6.42 16.70 1.93
C GLU A 114 -6.49 15.18 1.71
N ARG A 115 -5.38 14.49 1.93
CA ARG A 115 -5.28 13.04 1.72
C ARG A 115 -4.57 12.33 2.86
N THR A 116 -4.87 11.04 2.95
CA THR A 116 -4.12 10.07 3.76
C THR A 116 -3.41 9.09 2.83
N PHE A 117 -2.12 8.87 3.05
CA PHE A 117 -1.32 7.85 2.38
C PHE A 117 -0.94 6.74 3.36
N LEU A 118 -0.90 5.52 2.85
CA LEU A 118 -0.27 4.38 3.51
C LEU A 118 0.89 3.92 2.63
N VAL A 119 2.03 3.64 3.25
CA VAL A 119 3.21 3.12 2.58
C VAL A 119 3.88 2.14 3.53
N ASP A 120 4.10 0.92 3.08
CA ASP A 120 4.98 0.01 3.79
C ASP A 120 6.39 0.19 3.23
N VAL A 121 7.38 0.32 4.10
CA VAL A 121 8.78 0.51 3.72
C VAL A 121 9.66 -0.51 4.42
N ARG A 122 10.71 -0.94 3.74
CA ARG A 122 11.75 -1.80 4.30
C ARG A 122 13.13 -1.26 3.90
N PRO A 123 13.85 -0.60 4.82
CA PRO A 123 15.22 -0.17 4.56
C PRO A 123 16.13 -1.35 4.26
N GLY A 124 16.88 -1.29 3.17
CA GLY A 124 17.92 -2.27 2.84
C GLY A 124 19.19 -2.06 3.65
N ASP A 125 20.16 -2.94 3.47
CA ASP A 125 21.49 -2.79 4.07
C ASP A 125 22.17 -1.52 3.57
N GLY A 126 22.74 -0.75 4.50
CA GLY A 126 23.35 0.55 4.20
C GLY A 126 22.37 1.70 3.96
N CYS A 127 21.05 1.46 4.00
CA CYS A 127 20.06 2.54 3.97
C CYS A 127 20.21 3.44 5.21
N GLN A 128 20.35 4.74 4.97
CA GLN A 128 20.51 5.80 5.96
C GLN A 128 19.18 6.51 6.26
N SER A 129 18.31 6.66 5.27
CA SER A 129 16.99 7.25 5.45
C SER A 129 16.03 6.89 4.32
N VAL A 130 14.74 6.96 4.62
CA VAL A 130 13.65 6.93 3.65
C VAL A 130 12.87 8.24 3.78
N THR A 131 12.52 8.86 2.67
CA THR A 131 11.76 10.10 2.63
C THR A 131 10.41 9.86 1.96
N VAL A 132 9.33 10.24 2.64
CA VAL A 132 7.96 10.15 2.13
C VAL A 132 7.33 11.54 2.13
N ALA A 133 6.89 12.02 0.96
CA ALA A 133 6.33 13.35 0.75
C ALA A 133 7.19 14.48 1.37
N GLY A 134 8.51 14.38 1.19
CA GLY A 134 9.49 15.35 1.70
C GLY A 134 9.82 15.22 3.19
N GLN A 135 9.21 14.27 3.91
CA GLN A 135 9.51 14.00 5.32
C GLN A 135 10.49 12.84 5.43
N GLN A 136 11.69 13.12 5.93
CA GLN A 136 12.75 12.13 6.09
C GLN A 136 12.58 11.35 7.41
N LEU A 137 12.72 10.03 7.32
CA LEU A 137 12.67 9.10 8.44
C LEU A 137 13.95 8.24 8.47
N SER A 138 14.56 8.09 9.63
CA SER A 138 15.68 7.18 9.83
C SER A 138 15.21 5.73 10.04
N PRO A 139 16.06 4.71 9.80
CA PRO A 139 15.75 3.32 10.12
C PRO A 139 15.28 3.11 11.58
N GLU A 140 15.84 3.86 12.53
CA GLU A 140 15.43 3.78 13.94
C GLU A 140 13.99 4.26 14.13
N GLN A 141 13.59 5.35 13.46
CA GLN A 141 12.21 5.84 13.47
C GLN A 141 11.25 4.87 12.78
N LEU A 142 11.74 4.08 11.80
CA LEU A 142 11.00 3.00 11.15
C LEU A 142 10.87 1.74 12.02
N GLY A 143 11.61 1.66 13.12
CA GLY A 143 11.65 0.46 13.98
C GLY A 143 12.65 -0.60 13.51
N GLY A 144 13.60 -0.23 12.65
CA GLY A 144 14.70 -1.09 12.20
C GLY A 144 14.75 -1.28 10.69
N ARG A 145 15.08 -2.49 10.26
CA ARG A 145 15.20 -2.88 8.83
C ARG A 145 14.15 -3.91 8.38
N ASP A 146 13.18 -4.22 9.24
CA ASP A 146 11.98 -4.96 8.87
C ASP A 146 10.94 -4.00 8.26
N TRP A 147 9.84 -4.58 7.76
CA TRP A 147 8.74 -3.80 7.22
C TRP A 147 8.12 -2.88 8.28
N ALA A 148 7.99 -1.60 7.92
CA ALA A 148 7.35 -0.58 8.72
C ALA A 148 6.22 0.07 7.93
N ARG A 149 5.05 0.23 8.55
CA ARG A 149 3.93 0.95 7.96
C ARG A 149 4.00 2.42 8.33
N ILE A 150 4.12 3.27 7.32
CA ILE A 150 3.97 4.71 7.41
C ILE A 150 2.53 5.07 7.05
N GLN A 151 1.86 5.80 7.94
CA GLN A 151 0.61 6.50 7.66
C GLN A 151 0.87 8.00 7.68
N LEU A 152 0.74 8.63 6.51
CA LEU A 152 0.92 10.07 6.35
C LEU A 152 -0.44 10.73 6.14
N GLN A 153 -0.80 11.69 6.97
CA GLN A 153 -1.99 12.52 6.80
C GLN A 153 -1.59 13.94 6.44
N VAL A 154 -2.22 14.48 5.39
CA VAL A 154 -2.13 15.90 5.03
C VAL A 154 -3.49 16.54 5.20
N LYS A 155 -3.60 17.54 6.07
CA LYS A 155 -4.83 18.29 6.34
C LYS A 155 -4.50 19.75 6.59
N SER A 156 -5.21 20.67 5.94
CA SER A 156 -5.01 22.12 6.06
C SER A 156 -3.55 22.56 5.83
N GLY A 157 -2.85 21.92 4.89
CA GLY A 157 -1.43 22.19 4.63
C GLY A 157 -0.47 21.70 5.72
N ARG A 158 -0.95 20.87 6.65
CA ARG A 158 -0.16 20.26 7.72
C ARG A 158 0.00 18.78 7.51
N VAL A 159 1.15 18.23 7.87
CA VAL A 159 1.53 16.82 7.72
C VAL A 159 1.72 16.19 9.10
N SER A 160 1.11 15.03 9.30
CA SER A 160 1.36 14.16 10.45
C SER A 160 1.73 12.76 9.96
N ILE A 161 2.68 12.12 10.63
CA ILE A 161 3.17 10.79 10.31
C ILE A 161 3.10 9.89 11.54
N GLU A 162 2.47 8.74 11.35
CA GLU A 162 2.56 7.60 12.25
C GLU A 162 3.39 6.50 11.59
N VAL A 163 4.28 5.88 12.35
CA VAL A 163 4.99 4.66 11.98
C VAL A 163 4.55 3.54 12.90
N ASN A 164 4.04 2.45 12.33
CA ASN A 164 3.55 1.30 13.08
C ASN A 164 2.55 1.69 14.19
N GLY A 165 1.70 2.69 13.90
CA GLY A 165 0.70 3.23 14.82
C GLY A 165 1.25 4.17 15.90
N LYS A 166 2.54 4.51 15.89
CA LYS A 166 3.15 5.50 16.80
C LYS A 166 3.43 6.80 16.07
N THR A 167 3.01 7.92 16.64
CA THR A 167 3.31 9.25 16.10
C THR A 167 4.81 9.50 16.08
N VAL A 168 5.36 9.82 14.90
CA VAL A 168 6.77 10.19 14.70
C VAL A 168 6.90 11.66 14.30
N LEU A 169 5.90 12.19 13.60
CA LEU A 169 5.81 13.60 13.24
C LEU A 169 4.36 14.06 13.44
N ALA A 170 4.17 15.21 14.08
CA ALA A 170 2.87 15.81 14.26
C ALA A 170 2.90 17.26 13.79
N ASP A 171 1.91 17.63 12.98
CA ASP A 171 1.65 19.02 12.64
C ASP A 171 2.89 19.74 12.04
N ALA A 172 3.54 19.14 11.05
CA ALA A 172 4.59 19.79 10.28
C ALA A 172 4.01 20.55 9.08
N ALA A 173 4.70 21.56 8.55
CA ALA A 173 4.26 22.20 7.32
C ALA A 173 4.44 21.26 6.12
N ALA A 174 3.44 21.17 5.25
CA ALA A 174 3.58 20.48 3.97
C ALA A 174 4.56 21.27 3.08
N THR A 175 5.62 20.62 2.64
CA THR A 175 6.67 21.22 1.80
C THR A 175 6.54 20.87 0.31
N GLN A 176 5.58 20.01 -0.04
CA GLN A 176 5.35 19.51 -1.37
C GLN A 176 3.86 19.59 -1.74
N THR A 177 3.56 19.54 -3.03
CA THR A 177 2.18 19.51 -3.55
C THR A 177 1.79 18.15 -4.11
N ALA A 178 2.78 17.32 -4.45
CA ALA A 178 2.62 15.97 -4.99
C ALA A 178 3.37 14.93 -4.14
N PHE A 179 2.85 13.71 -4.10
CA PHE A 179 3.39 12.64 -3.29
C PHE A 179 4.72 12.17 -3.89
N SER A 180 5.74 11.98 -3.05
CA SER A 180 7.05 11.53 -3.50
C SER A 180 7.64 10.48 -2.57
N LEU A 181 8.48 9.62 -3.14
CA LEU A 181 9.32 8.68 -2.42
C LEU A 181 10.78 8.94 -2.78
N SER A 182 11.67 8.85 -1.80
CA SER A 182 13.12 8.72 -2.04
C SER A 182 13.78 8.00 -0.88
N ALA A 183 15.03 7.60 -1.06
CA ALA A 183 15.83 7.03 0.01
C ALA A 183 17.31 7.36 -0.17
N ALA A 184 18.03 7.47 0.95
CA ALA A 184 19.48 7.48 0.97
C ALA A 184 19.97 6.05 1.21
N GLY A 185 20.26 5.33 0.13
CA GLY A 185 20.61 3.90 0.13
C GLY A 185 19.45 2.99 -0.31
N PRO A 186 19.67 1.66 -0.38
CA PRO A 186 18.71 0.71 -0.94
C PRO A 186 17.46 0.61 -0.07
N ALA A 187 16.27 0.56 -0.67
CA ALA A 187 15.02 0.41 0.08
C ALA A 187 13.93 -0.29 -0.76
N GLN A 188 13.01 -0.97 -0.09
CA GLN A 188 11.80 -1.51 -0.71
C GLN A 188 10.57 -0.76 -0.20
N PHE A 189 9.61 -0.59 -1.08
CA PHE A 189 8.31 0.03 -0.81
C PHE A 189 7.21 -0.93 -1.24
N ALA A 190 6.11 -0.95 -0.51
CA ALA A 190 4.94 -1.77 -0.81
C ALA A 190 3.68 -1.08 -0.31
N ASN A 191 2.51 -1.62 -0.70
CA ASN A 191 1.22 -1.17 -0.14
C ASN A 191 1.05 0.35 -0.20
N ILE A 192 1.39 0.94 -1.35
CA ILE A 192 1.36 2.39 -1.57
C ILE A 192 -0.08 2.79 -1.91
N TYR A 193 -0.83 3.17 -0.89
CA TYR A 193 -2.24 3.50 -1.00
C TYR A 193 -2.52 4.96 -0.68
N VAL A 194 -3.59 5.49 -1.29
CA VAL A 194 -4.10 6.83 -1.01
C VAL A 194 -5.61 6.82 -0.84
N ARG A 195 -6.12 7.74 -0.01
CA ARG A 195 -7.52 8.14 0.02
C ARG A 195 -7.64 9.64 0.25
N ALA A 196 -8.75 10.23 -0.20
CA ALA A 196 -9.14 11.55 0.28
C ALA A 196 -9.45 11.47 1.78
N ASN A 197 -9.13 12.53 2.51
CA ASN A 197 -9.64 12.68 3.87
C ASN A 197 -11.18 12.75 3.80
N SER A 198 -11.86 12.08 4.72
CA SER A 198 -13.30 12.30 4.88
C SER A 198 -13.53 13.79 5.13
N ALA A 199 -14.55 14.36 4.50
CA ALA A 199 -15.02 15.69 4.88
C ALA A 199 -15.31 15.70 6.40
N PRO A 200 -14.99 16.80 7.11
CA PRO A 200 -15.29 16.92 8.54
C PRO A 200 -16.78 16.72 8.84
#